data_AF-A0A1B6HBX9-F1
#
_entry.id   AF-A0A1B6HBX9-F1
#
_cell.length_a   1.000
_cell.length_b   1.000
_cell.length_c   1.000
_cell.angle_alpha   90.00
_cell.angle_beta   90.00
_cell.angle_gamma   90.00
#
_symmetry.space_group_name_H-M   'P 1'
#
loop_
_entity.id
_entity.type
_entity.pdbx_description
1 polymer ?
#
loop_
_entity_poly.entity_id
_entity_poly.type
_entity_poly.pdbx_seq_one_letter_code
_entity_poly.pdbx_strand_id
1 'polypeptide(L)'
;ELETLLGDTERARAIYELAVTQPRLDMPELLWKAYIDFETSQGEVARARQLYERLLDRTHHVKVWMSYAQFEMSHGAAEDAEIDKIALARRVYERGNIALRNLGEKEERVLLLEAWRDMEVNQGDDVTVQKVESKMPRRVKKRQKVTAQDGTDEGWEEFFDYIFPEDEATKPNLKLLASAKAWKKKQEDDKPEEMSTNET
;
A
#
# COMPACT_ATOMS: atom_id res chain seq x y z
N GLU A 1 -29.42 -17.57 0.33
CA GLU A 1 -30.60 -17.23 1.16
C GLU A 1 -31.18 -18.40 1.97
N LEU A 2 -31.50 -19.59 1.42
CA LEU A 2 -32.16 -20.67 2.21
C LEU A 2 -31.21 -21.55 3.04
N GLU A 3 -29.99 -21.84 2.55
CA GLU A 3 -29.08 -22.78 3.22
C GLU A 3 -28.37 -22.16 4.44
N THR A 4 -28.14 -20.85 4.42
CA THR A 4 -27.60 -20.08 5.55
C THR A 4 -28.55 -20.01 6.75
N LEU A 5 -29.86 -20.17 6.52
CA LEU A 5 -30.88 -20.16 7.57
C LEU A 5 -31.06 -21.52 8.25
N LEU A 6 -30.57 -22.60 7.64
CA LEU A 6 -30.78 -23.99 8.07
C LEU A 6 -29.61 -24.59 8.86
N GLY A 7 -28.56 -23.80 9.13
CA GLY A 7 -27.38 -24.27 9.87
C GLY A 7 -26.44 -25.17 9.05
N ASP A 8 -26.69 -25.32 7.75
CA ASP A 8 -25.87 -26.16 6.86
C ASP A 8 -24.66 -25.37 6.31
N THR A 9 -23.82 -24.91 7.25
CA THR A 9 -22.63 -24.10 6.95
C THR A 9 -21.65 -24.83 6.04
N GLU A 10 -21.55 -26.16 6.15
CA GLU A 10 -20.67 -26.98 5.33
C GLU A 10 -21.12 -27.01 3.87
N ARG A 11 -22.43 -27.11 3.63
CA ARG A 11 -22.98 -27.07 2.27
C ARG A 11 -22.80 -25.70 1.62
N ALA A 12 -23.04 -24.62 2.37
CA ALA A 12 -22.80 -23.26 1.87
C ALA A 12 -21.32 -23.05 1.49
N ARG A 13 -20.38 -23.54 2.32
CA ARG A 13 -18.94 -23.51 2.04
C ARG A 13 -18.58 -24.28 0.77
N ALA A 14 -19.13 -25.49 0.60
CA ALA A 14 -18.87 -26.29 -0.59
C ALA A 14 -19.30 -25.56 -1.88
N ILE A 15 -20.42 -24.83 -1.84
CA ILE A 15 -20.89 -24.02 -2.97
C ILE A 15 -19.93 -22.86 -3.24
N TYR A 16 -19.51 -22.12 -2.21
CA TYR A 16 -18.54 -21.04 -2.35
C TYR A 16 -17.18 -21.53 -2.88
N GLU A 17 -16.65 -22.63 -2.34
CA GLU A 17 -15.39 -23.24 -2.80
C GLU A 17 -15.45 -23.70 -4.24
N LEU A 18 -16.57 -24.32 -4.65
CA LEU A 18 -16.79 -24.70 -6.04
C LEU A 18 -16.79 -23.45 -6.93
N ALA A 19 -17.51 -22.40 -6.52
CA ALA A 19 -17.61 -21.16 -7.28
C ALA A 19 -16.26 -20.45 -7.45
N VAL A 20 -15.45 -20.30 -6.39
CA VAL A 20 -14.13 -19.62 -6.50
C VAL A 20 -13.10 -20.42 -7.31
N THR A 21 -13.35 -21.72 -7.51
CA THR A 21 -12.51 -22.60 -8.33
C THR A 21 -12.87 -22.52 -9.81
N GLN A 22 -14.11 -22.15 -10.16
CA GLN A 22 -14.55 -22.06 -11.55
C GLN A 22 -13.98 -20.81 -12.25
N PRO A 23 -13.12 -20.94 -13.28
CA PRO A 23 -12.54 -19.79 -13.97
C PRO A 23 -13.52 -18.99 -14.83
N ARG A 24 -14.73 -19.53 -15.08
CA ARG A 24 -15.74 -18.97 -16.00
C ARG A 24 -16.75 -18.02 -15.34
N LEU A 25 -16.65 -17.81 -14.03
CA LEU A 25 -17.51 -16.87 -13.33
C LEU A 25 -16.89 -15.47 -13.43
N ASP A 26 -17.50 -14.64 -14.26
CA ASP A 26 -17.04 -13.31 -14.71
C ASP A 26 -16.94 -12.24 -13.60
N MET A 27 -17.16 -12.60 -12.32
CA MET A 27 -17.17 -11.67 -11.19
C MET A 27 -16.40 -12.22 -9.98
N PRO A 28 -15.06 -12.40 -10.07
CA PRO A 28 -14.28 -12.95 -8.96
C PRO A 28 -14.40 -12.09 -7.70
N GLU A 29 -14.31 -10.77 -7.81
CA GLU A 29 -14.27 -9.86 -6.65
C GLU A 29 -15.53 -9.92 -5.77
N LEU A 30 -16.72 -9.94 -6.39
CA LEU A 30 -17.98 -10.00 -5.66
C LEU A 30 -18.15 -11.35 -4.95
N LEU A 31 -17.72 -12.44 -5.60
CA LEU A 31 -17.79 -13.78 -5.03
C LEU A 31 -16.84 -13.94 -3.84
N TRP A 32 -15.60 -13.48 -3.98
CA TRP A 32 -14.62 -13.50 -2.89
C TRP A 32 -15.09 -12.67 -1.71
N LYS A 33 -15.61 -11.46 -1.96
CA LYS A 33 -16.20 -10.62 -0.91
C LYS A 33 -17.35 -11.34 -0.21
N ALA A 34 -18.30 -11.90 -0.96
CA ALA A 34 -19.44 -12.63 -0.38
C ALA A 34 -18.98 -13.83 0.45
N TYR A 35 -17.94 -14.54 0.03
CA TYR A 35 -17.42 -15.67 0.78
C TYR A 35 -16.70 -15.24 2.08
N ILE A 36 -15.89 -14.18 2.02
CA ILE A 36 -15.24 -13.60 3.19
C ILE A 36 -16.29 -13.07 4.18
N ASP A 37 -17.31 -12.34 3.70
CA ASP A 37 -18.41 -11.83 4.52
C ASP A 37 -19.18 -12.98 5.17
N PHE A 38 -19.40 -14.09 4.44
CA PHE A 38 -20.03 -15.29 4.98
C PHE A 38 -19.21 -15.88 6.14
N GLU A 39 -17.91 -16.19 5.95
CA GLU A 39 -17.10 -16.75 7.04
C GLU A 39 -16.98 -15.79 8.23
N THR A 40 -16.91 -14.48 7.96
CA THR A 40 -16.93 -13.44 9.00
C THR A 40 -18.24 -13.46 9.79
N SER A 41 -19.39 -13.62 9.12
CA SER A 41 -20.71 -13.71 9.75
C SER A 41 -20.88 -14.96 10.62
N GLN A 42 -20.17 -16.04 10.29
CA GLN A 42 -20.14 -17.27 11.07
C GLN A 42 -19.15 -17.21 12.25
N GLY A 43 -18.42 -16.10 12.42
CA GLY A 43 -17.38 -15.95 13.46
C GLY A 43 -16.07 -16.67 13.14
N GLU A 44 -15.91 -17.15 11.91
CA GLU A 44 -14.79 -18.00 11.48
C GLU A 44 -13.62 -17.15 10.95
N VAL A 45 -13.09 -16.31 11.85
CA VAL A 45 -12.03 -15.33 11.54
C VAL A 45 -10.80 -15.99 10.92
N ALA A 46 -10.41 -17.18 11.40
CA ALA A 46 -9.28 -17.91 10.87
C ALA A 46 -9.47 -18.32 9.40
N ARG A 47 -10.69 -18.71 9.01
CA ARG A 47 -11.02 -19.05 7.62
C ARG A 47 -11.08 -17.82 6.74
N ALA A 48 -11.69 -16.74 7.24
CA ALA A 48 -11.71 -15.45 6.53
C ALA A 48 -10.29 -14.94 6.22
N ARG A 49 -9.33 -15.08 7.14
CA ARG A 49 -7.90 -14.79 6.88
C ARG A 49 -7.34 -15.63 5.73
N GLN A 50 -7.58 -16.94 5.75
CA GLN A 50 -7.11 -17.83 4.68
C GLN A 50 -7.69 -17.45 3.31
N LEU A 51 -8.93 -16.98 3.27
CA LEU A 51 -9.55 -16.47 2.03
C LEU A 51 -8.88 -15.18 1.55
N TYR A 52 -8.54 -14.25 2.45
CA TYR A 52 -7.76 -13.06 2.08
C TYR A 52 -6.39 -13.42 1.51
N GLU A 53 -5.66 -14.35 2.14
CA GLU A 53 -4.35 -14.80 1.63
C GLU A 53 -4.48 -15.43 0.23
N ARG A 54 -5.46 -16.33 0.04
CA ARG A 54 -5.73 -16.94 -1.29
C ARG A 54 -6.12 -15.91 -2.36
N LEU A 55 -6.86 -14.86 -1.97
CA LEU A 55 -7.22 -13.79 -2.88
C LEU A 55 -5.99 -12.95 -3.26
N LEU A 56 -5.09 -12.70 -2.30
CA LEU A 56 -3.83 -11.97 -2.53
C LEU A 56 -2.83 -12.78 -3.36
N ASP A 57 -2.87 -14.10 -3.32
CA ASP A 57 -2.08 -14.95 -4.22
C ASP A 57 -2.54 -14.84 -5.68
N ARG A 58 -3.81 -14.49 -5.91
CA ARG A 58 -4.40 -14.33 -7.26
C ARG A 58 -4.34 -12.90 -7.77
N THR A 59 -4.41 -11.91 -6.89
CA THR A 59 -4.51 -10.49 -7.24
C THR A 59 -3.67 -9.66 -6.28
N HIS A 60 -3.07 -8.57 -6.76
CA HIS A 60 -2.28 -7.69 -5.90
C HIS A 60 -2.93 -6.32 -5.69
N HIS A 61 -4.23 -6.20 -5.97
CA HIS A 61 -4.95 -4.93 -5.92
C HIS A 61 -4.93 -4.33 -4.51
N VAL A 62 -4.60 -3.03 -4.43
CA VAL A 62 -4.59 -2.26 -3.17
C VAL A 62 -5.89 -2.38 -2.37
N LYS A 63 -7.05 -2.47 -3.04
CA LYS A 63 -8.36 -2.61 -2.38
C LYS A 63 -8.44 -3.86 -1.52
N VAL A 64 -7.82 -4.96 -1.94
CA VAL A 64 -7.81 -6.22 -1.16
C VAL A 64 -6.96 -6.05 0.10
N TRP A 65 -5.79 -5.41 -0.02
CA TRP A 65 -4.93 -5.11 1.13
C TRP A 65 -5.62 -4.19 2.15
N MET A 66 -6.29 -3.13 1.69
CA MET A 66 -7.04 -2.21 2.56
C MET A 66 -8.21 -2.92 3.25
N SER A 67 -8.97 -3.74 2.52
CA SER A 67 -10.07 -4.55 3.07
C SER A 67 -9.57 -5.54 4.12
N TYR A 68 -8.43 -6.19 3.87
CA TYR A 68 -7.84 -7.12 4.81
C TYR A 68 -7.37 -6.43 6.10
N ALA A 69 -6.73 -5.26 5.99
CA ALA A 69 -6.34 -4.48 7.15
C ALA A 69 -7.57 -4.04 7.98
N GLN A 70 -8.65 -3.59 7.32
CA GLN A 70 -9.91 -3.24 7.97
C GLN A 70 -10.59 -4.45 8.65
N PHE A 71 -10.51 -5.62 8.02
CA PHE A 71 -10.98 -6.87 8.60
C PHE A 71 -10.21 -7.21 9.89
N GLU A 72 -8.88 -7.08 9.92
CA GLU A 72 -8.09 -7.31 11.14
C GLU A 72 -8.43 -6.30 12.24
N MET A 73 -8.71 -5.04 11.91
CA MET A 73 -9.14 -4.05 12.90
C MET A 73 -10.48 -4.39 13.55
N SER A 74 -11.41 -4.96 12.77
CA SER A 74 -12.75 -5.29 13.24
C SER A 74 -12.79 -6.64 13.96
N HIS A 75 -12.16 -7.67 13.39
CA HIS A 75 -12.31 -9.07 13.79
C HIS A 75 -11.00 -9.71 14.30
N GLY A 76 -9.88 -8.99 14.29
CA GLY A 76 -8.54 -9.58 14.43
C GLY A 76 -8.16 -10.17 15.80
N ALA A 77 -8.93 -9.91 16.86
CA ALA A 77 -8.67 -10.49 18.18
C ALA A 77 -9.71 -11.55 18.50
N ALA A 78 -9.24 -12.78 18.67
CA ALA A 78 -9.88 -13.68 19.61
C ALA A 78 -9.63 -13.14 21.02
N GLU A 79 -10.53 -13.39 21.97
CA GLU A 79 -10.45 -12.89 23.35
C GLU A 79 -9.12 -13.25 24.06
N ASP A 80 -8.40 -14.26 23.56
CA ASP A 80 -7.12 -14.76 24.11
C ASP A 80 -5.87 -14.42 23.26
N ALA A 81 -5.98 -13.57 22.23
CA ALA A 81 -4.84 -13.26 21.37
C ALA A 81 -3.89 -12.23 22.01
N GLU A 82 -2.61 -12.62 22.20
CA GLU A 82 -1.52 -11.76 22.70
C GLU A 82 -1.20 -10.57 21.76
N ILE A 83 -1.73 -10.58 20.54
CA ILE A 83 -1.45 -9.60 19.49
C ILE A 83 -2.66 -8.70 19.29
N ASP A 84 -2.46 -7.39 19.49
CA ASP A 84 -3.46 -6.36 19.26
C ASP A 84 -3.94 -6.33 17.78
N LYS A 85 -5.25 -6.09 17.58
CA LYS A 85 -5.90 -5.92 16.27
C LYS A 85 -5.21 -4.86 15.41
N ILE A 86 -4.77 -3.76 16.05
CA ILE A 86 -4.07 -2.68 15.35
C ILE A 86 -2.71 -3.18 14.85
N ALA A 87 -2.00 -3.99 15.66
CA ALA A 87 -0.73 -4.59 15.24
C ALA A 87 -0.90 -5.58 14.07
N LEU A 88 -2.01 -6.32 14.01
CA LEU A 88 -2.35 -7.17 12.87
C LEU A 88 -2.61 -6.35 11.60
N ALA A 89 -3.40 -5.28 11.70
CA ALA A 89 -3.66 -4.38 10.58
C ALA A 89 -2.36 -3.72 10.07
N ARG A 90 -1.47 -3.28 10.96
CA ARG A 90 -0.13 -2.76 10.61
C ARG A 90 0.69 -3.77 9.81
N ARG A 91 0.69 -5.05 10.19
CA ARG A 91 1.39 -6.11 9.44
C ARG A 91 0.84 -6.27 8.03
N VAL A 92 -0.49 -6.17 7.85
CA VAL A 92 -1.12 -6.22 6.53
C VAL A 92 -0.68 -5.04 5.67
N TYR A 93 -0.70 -3.81 6.21
CA TYR A 93 -0.21 -2.63 5.49
C TYR A 93 1.28 -2.71 5.14
N GLU A 94 2.13 -3.20 6.05
CA GLU A 94 3.56 -3.42 5.78
C GLU A 94 3.79 -4.41 4.64
N ARG A 95 3.07 -5.54 4.65
CA ARG A 95 3.13 -6.54 3.57
C ARG A 95 2.65 -5.97 2.24
N GLY A 96 1.52 -5.27 2.23
CA GLY A 96 0.98 -4.63 1.02
C GLY A 96 1.94 -3.59 0.45
N ASN A 97 2.58 -2.78 1.29
CA ASN A 97 3.54 -1.77 0.86
C ASN A 97 4.77 -2.41 0.19
N ILE A 98 5.27 -3.54 0.73
CA ILE A 98 6.37 -4.30 0.11
C ILE A 98 5.91 -4.92 -1.22
N ALA A 99 4.73 -5.52 -1.26
CA ALA A 99 4.20 -6.15 -2.48
C ALA A 99 4.06 -5.13 -3.63
N LEU A 100 3.37 -4.01 -3.37
CA LEU A 100 3.16 -2.95 -4.37
C LEU A 100 4.47 -2.28 -4.80
N ARG A 101 5.43 -2.13 -3.88
CA ARG A 101 6.78 -1.66 -4.21
C ARG A 101 7.47 -2.61 -5.19
N ASN A 102 7.43 -3.92 -4.92
CA ASN A 102 8.08 -4.93 -5.77
C ASN A 102 7.45 -5.03 -7.16
N LEU A 103 6.14 -4.79 -7.25
CA LEU A 103 5.41 -4.73 -8.53
C LEU A 103 5.62 -3.42 -9.30
N GLY A 104 6.08 -2.36 -8.63
CA GLY A 104 6.25 -1.04 -9.22
C GLY A 104 4.94 -0.24 -9.33
N GLU A 105 3.88 -0.69 -8.67
CA GLU A 105 2.54 -0.09 -8.68
C GLU A 105 2.50 1.15 -7.77
N LYS A 106 3.05 2.26 -8.27
CA LYS A 106 3.26 3.46 -7.47
C LYS A 106 1.96 4.13 -7.01
N GLU A 107 0.97 4.22 -7.88
CA GLU A 107 -0.31 4.87 -7.56
C GLU A 107 -1.06 4.06 -6.50
N GLU A 108 -1.15 2.74 -6.68
CA GLU A 108 -1.74 1.83 -5.71
C GLU A 108 -0.98 1.89 -4.36
N ARG A 109 0.35 1.97 -4.39
CA ARG A 109 1.15 2.13 -3.17
C ARG A 109 0.86 3.45 -2.45
N VAL A 110 0.60 4.54 -3.17
CA VAL A 110 0.21 5.82 -2.54
C VAL A 110 -1.12 5.64 -1.80
N LEU A 111 -2.12 5.06 -2.45
CA LEU A 111 -3.44 4.80 -1.85
C LEU A 111 -3.33 3.94 -0.59
N LEU A 112 -2.48 2.91 -0.62
CA LEU A 112 -2.25 2.07 0.55
C LEU A 112 -1.63 2.86 1.72
N LEU A 113 -0.64 3.71 1.45
CA LEU A 113 0.03 4.52 2.48
C LEU A 113 -0.89 5.61 3.03
N GLU A 114 -1.76 6.20 2.22
CA GLU A 114 -2.79 7.12 2.67
C GLU A 114 -3.76 6.43 3.64
N ALA A 115 -4.28 5.25 3.27
CA ALA A 115 -5.14 4.46 4.14
C ALA A 115 -4.43 4.03 5.45
N TRP A 116 -3.15 3.67 5.38
CA TRP A 116 -2.36 3.35 6.58
C TRP A 116 -2.18 4.59 7.46
N ARG A 117 -1.81 5.74 6.90
CA ARG A 117 -1.67 6.99 7.67
C ARG A 117 -2.98 7.35 8.36
N ASP A 118 -4.10 7.27 7.63
CA ASP A 118 -5.41 7.59 8.19
C ASP A 118 -5.80 6.61 9.32
N MET A 119 -5.41 5.34 9.23
CA MET A 119 -5.55 4.39 10.34
C MET A 119 -4.71 4.80 11.56
N GLU A 120 -3.43 5.15 11.36
CA GLU A 120 -2.55 5.55 12.47
C GLU A 120 -3.00 6.88 13.11
N VAL A 121 -3.53 7.82 12.33
CA VAL A 121 -4.11 9.06 12.87
C VAL A 121 -5.31 8.78 13.77
N ASN A 122 -6.11 7.77 13.43
CA ASN A 122 -7.33 7.43 14.17
C ASN A 122 -7.10 6.49 15.36
N GLN A 123 -6.07 5.64 15.31
CA GLN A 123 -5.87 4.53 16.27
C GLN A 123 -4.46 4.45 16.86
N GLY A 124 -3.50 5.16 16.29
CA GLY A 124 -2.08 5.13 16.66
C GLY A 124 -1.67 6.31 17.53
N ASP A 125 -0.38 6.63 17.49
CA ASP A 125 0.24 7.76 18.18
C ASP A 125 1.09 8.59 17.20
N ASP A 126 1.58 9.75 17.66
CA ASP A 126 2.39 10.65 16.84
C ASP A 126 3.63 9.97 16.23
N VAL A 127 4.20 8.98 16.94
CA VAL A 127 5.39 8.26 16.48
C VAL A 127 5.03 7.31 15.33
N THR A 128 3.93 6.58 15.45
CA THR A 128 3.49 5.66 14.38
C THR A 128 2.98 6.43 13.16
N VAL A 129 2.30 7.56 13.35
CA VAL A 129 1.90 8.46 12.25
C VAL A 129 3.13 8.97 11.51
N GLN A 130 4.12 9.53 12.22
CA GLN A 130 5.35 10.02 11.59
C GLN A 130 6.13 8.92 10.86
N LYS A 131 6.09 7.69 11.38
CA LYS A 131 6.71 6.52 10.71
C LYS A 131 6.07 6.29 9.34
N VAL A 132 4.74 6.38 9.21
CA VAL A 132 4.06 6.23 7.91
C VAL A 132 4.29 7.44 7.02
N GLU A 133 4.24 8.66 7.57
CA GLU A 133 4.52 9.89 6.81
C GLU A 133 5.92 9.89 6.19
N SER A 134 6.92 9.34 6.88
CA SER A 134 8.28 9.21 6.34
C SER A 134 8.36 8.33 5.08
N LYS A 135 7.36 7.49 4.82
CA LYS A 135 7.25 6.62 3.64
C LYS A 135 6.48 7.26 2.49
N MET A 136 5.76 8.35 2.74
CA MET A 136 4.91 8.99 1.75
C MET A 136 5.72 9.53 0.56
N PRO A 137 5.22 9.34 -0.68
CA PRO A 137 5.92 9.79 -1.86
C PRO A 137 5.75 11.28 -2.11
N ARG A 138 6.65 11.83 -2.93
CA ARG A 138 6.50 13.15 -3.54
C ARG A 138 5.99 12.99 -4.96
N ARG A 139 4.94 13.74 -5.31
CA ARG A 139 4.44 13.83 -6.68
C ARG A 139 5.32 14.78 -7.48
N VAL A 140 5.86 14.30 -8.60
CA VAL A 140 6.71 15.08 -9.51
C VAL A 140 6.13 15.07 -10.92
N LYS A 141 6.32 16.17 -11.64
CA LYS A 141 5.94 16.28 -13.04
C LYS A 141 7.10 15.86 -13.93
N LYS A 142 6.90 14.87 -14.79
CA LYS A 142 7.89 14.38 -15.76
C LYS A 142 7.40 14.59 -17.18
N ARG A 143 8.34 14.60 -18.13
CA ARG A 143 8.07 14.71 -19.57
C ARG A 143 8.54 13.42 -20.22
N GLN A 144 7.65 12.69 -20.88
CA GLN A 144 7.96 11.51 -21.67
C GLN A 144 7.85 11.87 -23.14
N LYS A 145 8.79 11.39 -23.96
CA LYS A 145 8.72 11.57 -25.40
C LYS A 145 7.65 10.61 -25.95
N VAL A 146 6.67 11.14 -26.67
CA VAL A 146 5.65 10.35 -27.35
C VAL A 146 6.14 10.04 -28.76
N THR A 147 6.15 8.75 -29.11
CA THR A 147 6.44 8.27 -30.46
C THR A 147 5.18 7.67 -31.04
N ALA A 148 4.79 8.12 -32.23
CA ALA A 148 3.72 7.53 -33.01
C ALA A 148 4.02 6.07 -33.38
N GLN A 149 2.99 5.34 -33.81
CA GLN A 149 3.09 3.98 -34.34
C GLN A 149 4.02 3.85 -35.56
N ASP A 150 4.25 4.95 -36.29
CA ASP A 150 5.16 5.03 -37.44
C ASP A 150 6.58 5.49 -37.06
N GLY A 151 6.85 5.68 -35.76
CA GLY A 151 8.15 6.11 -35.23
C GLY A 151 8.42 7.61 -35.39
N THR A 152 7.43 8.40 -35.81
CA THR A 152 7.56 9.87 -35.83
C THR A 152 7.47 10.46 -34.42
N ASP A 153 8.27 11.50 -34.19
CA ASP A 153 8.31 12.20 -32.90
C ASP A 153 7.08 13.11 -32.77
N GLU A 154 6.09 12.71 -31.98
CA GLU A 154 4.84 13.48 -31.76
C GLU A 154 4.95 14.50 -30.62
N GLY A 155 6.10 14.54 -29.93
CA GLY A 155 6.42 15.57 -28.96
C GLY A 155 6.61 15.03 -27.54
N TRP A 156 6.30 15.86 -26.55
CA TRP A 156 6.47 15.57 -25.12
C TRP A 156 5.11 15.52 -24.44
N GLU A 157 4.78 14.41 -23.80
CA GLU A 157 3.64 14.29 -22.90
C GLU A 157 4.08 14.52 -21.46
N GLU A 158 3.34 15.36 -20.75
CA GLU A 158 3.56 15.62 -19.33
C GLU A 158 2.76 14.64 -18.49
N PHE A 159 3.43 13.81 -17.69
CA PHE A 159 2.78 12.88 -16.78
C PHE A 159 3.26 13.09 -15.34
N PHE A 160 2.45 12.66 -14.38
CA PHE A 160 2.82 12.69 -12.96
C PHE A 160 3.46 11.36 -12.57
N ASP A 161 4.56 11.43 -11.84
CA ASP A 161 5.23 10.27 -11.27
C ASP A 161 5.37 10.47 -9.75
N TYR A 162 5.50 9.35 -9.03
CA TYR A 162 5.71 9.34 -7.60
C TYR A 162 7.13 8.88 -7.28
N ILE A 163 7.76 9.62 -6.37
CA ILE A 163 9.10 9.31 -5.85
C ILE A 163 8.97 9.02 -4.36
N PHE A 164 9.24 7.77 -3.97
CA PHE A 164 9.24 7.34 -2.58
C PHE A 164 10.64 7.56 -1.96
N PRO A 165 10.73 8.13 -0.75
CA PRO A 165 12.01 8.40 -0.08
C PRO A 165 12.92 7.16 0.02
N GLU A 166 12.35 5.99 0.31
CA GLU A 166 13.08 4.73 0.47
C GLU A 166 13.68 4.20 -0.86
N ASP A 167 13.05 4.51 -2.00
CA ASP A 167 13.50 4.05 -3.32
C ASP A 167 14.60 4.94 -3.90
N GLU A 168 14.72 6.20 -3.44
CA GLU A 168 15.87 7.05 -3.78
C GLU A 168 17.13 6.62 -3.04
N ALA A 169 17.00 6.27 -1.75
CA ALA A 169 18.12 5.85 -0.91
C ALA A 169 18.80 4.55 -1.40
N THR A 170 18.08 3.73 -2.17
CA THR A 170 18.57 2.46 -2.73
C THR A 170 19.30 2.62 -4.06
N LYS A 171 19.22 3.78 -4.74
CA LYS A 171 19.93 4.02 -6.00
C LYS A 171 21.38 4.47 -5.75
N PRO A 172 22.40 3.71 -6.20
CA PRO A 172 23.81 4.01 -5.91
C PRO A 172 24.28 5.36 -6.47
N ASN A 173 23.79 5.74 -7.65
CA ASN A 173 24.18 7.00 -8.32
C ASN A 173 23.65 8.26 -7.62
N LEU A 174 22.57 8.13 -6.83
CA LEU A 174 21.95 9.25 -6.11
C LEU A 174 22.64 9.54 -4.78
N LYS A 175 23.25 8.55 -4.11
CA LYS A 175 24.07 8.77 -2.92
C LYS A 175 25.25 9.70 -3.22
N LEU A 176 25.89 9.51 -4.36
CA LEU A 176 27.01 10.32 -4.85
C LEU A 176 26.59 11.77 -5.13
N LEU A 177 25.40 11.95 -5.71
CA LEU A 177 24.84 13.27 -6.01
C LEU A 177 24.30 13.99 -4.75
N ALA A 178 23.73 13.25 -3.80
CA ALA A 178 23.33 13.77 -2.49
C ALA A 178 24.54 14.18 -1.65
N SER A 179 25.61 13.37 -1.63
CA SER A 179 26.88 13.74 -0.98
C SER A 179 27.54 14.93 -1.66
N ALA A 180 27.46 15.05 -2.98
CA ALA A 180 27.97 16.22 -3.71
C ALA A 180 27.19 17.50 -3.36
N LYS A 181 25.85 17.43 -3.25
CA LYS A 181 25.03 18.56 -2.77
C LYS A 181 25.37 18.95 -1.33
N ALA A 182 25.55 17.96 -0.44
CA ALA A 182 25.92 18.20 0.95
C ALA A 182 27.31 18.84 1.10
N TRP A 183 28.29 18.43 0.27
CA TRP A 183 29.62 19.04 0.21
C TRP A 183 29.58 20.49 -0.29
N LYS A 184 28.74 20.76 -1.30
CA LYS A 184 28.55 22.13 -1.80
C LYS A 184 27.91 23.04 -0.75
N LYS A 185 26.88 22.55 -0.05
CA LYS A 185 26.22 23.29 1.04
C LYS A 185 27.18 23.61 2.18
N LYS A 186 28.03 22.64 2.58
CA LYS A 186 29.08 22.89 3.58
C LYS A 186 30.06 23.98 3.17
N GLN A 187 30.42 24.06 1.89
CA GLN A 187 31.29 25.14 1.39
C GLN A 187 30.61 26.51 1.32
N GLU A 188 29.29 26.54 1.17
CA GLU A 188 28.52 27.79 1.24
C GLU A 188 28.38 28.27 2.70
N ASP A 189 28.24 27.34 3.65
CA ASP A 189 28.17 27.65 5.09
C ASP A 189 29.55 28.03 5.70
N ASP A 190 30.68 27.53 5.14
CA ASP A 190 32.05 27.86 5.59
C ASP A 190 32.62 29.14 4.94
N LYS A 191 31.86 29.86 4.11
CA LYS A 191 32.31 31.17 3.62
C LYS A 191 32.23 32.19 4.76
N PRO A 192 33.34 32.81 5.18
CA PRO A 192 33.29 33.86 6.19
C PRO A 192 32.45 35.02 5.66
N GLU A 193 31.49 35.49 6.46
CA GLU A 193 30.79 36.76 6.21
C GLU A 193 31.85 37.85 6.08
N GLU A 194 32.12 38.30 4.85
CA GLU A 194 32.92 39.49 4.61
C GLU A 194 32.21 40.65 5.32
N MET A 195 32.84 41.09 6.41
CA MET A 195 32.44 42.25 7.19
C MET A 195 32.17 43.42 6.25
N SER A 196 30.92 43.88 6.25
CA SER A 196 30.58 45.21 5.78
C SER A 196 31.32 46.22 6.65
N THR A 197 32.52 46.61 6.23
CA THR A 197 33.20 47.78 6.77
C THR A 197 32.51 49.01 6.20
N ASN A 198 31.68 49.63 7.04
CA ASN A 198 31.33 51.04 6.94
C ASN A 198 32.60 51.87 6.82
N GLU A 199 32.75 52.63 5.73
CA GLU A 199 33.57 53.84 5.74
C GLU A 199 32.85 54.99 5.03
N THR A 200 32.48 55.95 5.88
CA THR A 200 32.36 57.42 5.73
C THR A 200 31.35 58.02 4.75
#